data_AF-E6S9B9-F1
#
_entry.id   AF-E6S9B9-F1
#
_cell.length_a   1.000
_cell.length_b   1.000
_cell.length_c   1.000
_cell.angle_alpha   90.00
_cell.angle_beta   90.00
_cell.angle_gamma   90.00
#
_symmetry.space_group_name_H-M   'P 1'
#
loop_
_entity.id
_entity.type
_entity.pdbx_description
1 polymer ?
#
loop_
_entity_poly.entity_id
_entity_poly.type
_entity_poly.pdbx_seq_one_letter_code
_entity_poly.pdbx_strand_id
1 'polypeptide(L)'
;MGIRLWFGFDRPEASDSPTSGPPGPPTTEQLLAALDAVEIQAREGRVPGVVLSRLLRVTRVVRESIPRLERLGIGSAQGYSVMATATDYLPVAIGNYLRLPRDWADTRPIAAGKSSVMLLVDQLDLLGATMDQVADAINRSDAEAVIVHGAFLEEKFGHAAAGGSLGLTPIERAVPPETAPRPPGAGGGRSALSIDGTEHPTLEPPE
;
A
#
# COMPACT_ATOMS: atom_id res chain seq x y z
N MET A 1 24.71 -11.24 -6.18
CA MET A 1 24.51 -12.68 -6.44
C MET A 1 23.13 -12.89 -7.04
N GLY A 2 23.08 -13.43 -8.26
CA GLY A 2 21.86 -13.45 -9.08
C GLY A 2 20.84 -14.51 -8.66
N ILE A 3 19.66 -14.06 -8.25
CA ILE A 3 18.46 -14.89 -8.00
C ILE A 3 17.94 -15.62 -9.26
N ARG A 4 18.52 -15.35 -10.44
CA ARG A 4 18.21 -16.03 -11.70
C ARG A 4 18.93 -17.35 -11.91
N LEU A 5 19.98 -17.67 -11.15
CA LEU A 5 20.81 -18.86 -11.39
C LEU A 5 20.38 -20.12 -10.62
N TRP A 6 19.37 -20.03 -9.74
CA TRP A 6 18.97 -21.17 -8.90
C TRP A 6 17.63 -21.83 -9.27
N PHE A 7 16.80 -21.20 -10.09
CA PHE A 7 15.52 -21.78 -10.53
C PHE A 7 15.56 -22.09 -12.01
N GLY A 8 16.06 -23.30 -12.31
CA GLY A 8 16.25 -23.84 -13.66
C GLY A 8 15.03 -23.67 -14.56
N PHE A 9 15.18 -22.81 -15.55
CA PHE A 9 14.45 -22.90 -16.79
C PHE A 9 15.02 -24.08 -17.58
N ASP A 10 14.45 -25.27 -17.36
CA ASP A 10 14.42 -26.29 -18.41
C ASP A 10 12.95 -26.58 -18.69
N ARG A 11 12.48 -26.05 -19.82
CA ARG A 11 11.12 -26.27 -20.31
C ARG A 11 11.23 -27.45 -21.29
N PRO A 12 10.75 -28.66 -20.95
CA PRO A 12 10.57 -29.66 -21.98
C PRO A 12 9.54 -29.11 -22.99
N GLU A 13 9.92 -29.03 -24.25
CA GLU A 13 9.01 -28.73 -25.35
C GLU A 13 7.85 -29.73 -25.32
N ALA A 14 6.69 -29.26 -24.87
CA ALA A 14 5.45 -30.00 -24.95
C ALA A 14 4.89 -29.85 -26.37
N SER A 15 4.73 -31.01 -27.01
CA SER A 15 4.23 -31.27 -28.35
C SER A 15 2.96 -30.51 -28.73
N ASP A 16 2.92 -30.10 -30.00
CA ASP A 16 1.81 -29.48 -30.73
C ASP A 16 0.43 -30.12 -30.53
N SER A 17 -0.59 -29.28 -30.29
CA SER A 17 -2.01 -29.37 -30.74
C SER A 17 -2.87 -28.26 -30.08
N PRO A 18 -4.00 -27.78 -30.67
CA PRO A 18 -4.05 -26.48 -31.35
C PRO A 18 -4.97 -25.41 -30.69
N THR A 19 -4.75 -24.16 -31.08
CA THR A 19 -5.64 -22.99 -30.91
C THR A 19 -5.80 -22.41 -29.50
N SER A 20 -4.83 -21.59 -29.12
CA SER A 20 -5.09 -20.34 -28.39
C SER A 20 -4.05 -19.34 -28.85
N GLY A 21 -4.48 -18.13 -29.24
CA GLY A 21 -3.56 -17.02 -29.50
C GLY A 21 -2.62 -16.85 -28.31
N PRO A 22 -1.43 -16.26 -28.51
CA PRO A 22 -0.47 -16.08 -27.42
C PRO A 22 -1.22 -15.46 -26.23
N PRO A 23 -1.15 -16.05 -25.03
CA PRO A 23 -1.80 -15.44 -23.89
C PRO A 23 -1.25 -14.02 -23.79
N GLY A 24 -2.15 -13.04 -23.91
CA GLY A 24 -1.80 -11.68 -23.56
C GLY A 24 -1.25 -11.65 -22.12
N PRO A 25 -0.50 -10.61 -21.74
CA PRO A 25 -0.07 -10.47 -20.36
C PRO A 25 -1.28 -10.62 -19.42
N PRO A 26 -1.14 -11.32 -18.28
CA PRO A 26 -2.25 -11.60 -17.39
C PRO A 26 -2.94 -10.30 -16.97
N THR A 27 -4.27 -10.29 -17.05
CA THR A 27 -5.08 -9.11 -16.72
C THR A 27 -5.08 -8.86 -15.22
N THR A 28 -5.39 -7.62 -14.82
CA THR A 28 -5.58 -7.25 -13.41
C THR A 28 -6.52 -8.19 -12.67
N GLU A 29 -7.65 -8.57 -13.30
CA GLU A 29 -8.61 -9.52 -12.74
C GLU A 29 -7.99 -10.93 -12.55
N GLN A 30 -7.21 -11.41 -13.52
CA GLN A 30 -6.52 -12.69 -13.41
C GLN A 30 -5.48 -12.69 -12.30
N LEU A 31 -4.75 -11.59 -12.10
CA LEU A 31 -3.79 -11.46 -11.00
C LEU A 31 -4.50 -11.51 -9.64
N LEU A 32 -5.62 -10.78 -9.49
CA LEU A 32 -6.41 -10.82 -8.25
C LEU A 32 -6.98 -12.21 -8.00
N ALA A 33 -7.53 -12.87 -9.02
CA ALA A 33 -8.03 -14.23 -8.94
C ALA A 33 -6.94 -15.24 -8.56
N ALA A 34 -5.70 -15.07 -9.07
CA ALA A 34 -4.57 -15.92 -8.70
C ALA A 34 -4.20 -15.76 -7.22
N LEU A 35 -4.25 -14.54 -6.68
CA LEU A 35 -4.04 -14.28 -5.25
C LEU A 35 -5.15 -14.89 -4.39
N ASP A 36 -6.40 -14.81 -4.83
CA ASP A 36 -7.52 -15.46 -4.14
C ASP A 36 -7.35 -16.99 -4.14
N ALA A 37 -6.98 -17.56 -5.29
CA ALA A 37 -6.78 -19.00 -5.44
C ALA A 37 -5.67 -19.53 -4.52
N VAL A 38 -4.54 -18.83 -4.40
CA VAL A 38 -3.45 -19.28 -3.50
C VAL A 38 -3.84 -19.16 -2.03
N GLU A 39 -4.62 -18.14 -1.65
CA GLU A 39 -5.15 -18.01 -0.28
C GLU A 39 -6.15 -19.13 0.05
N ILE A 40 -7.03 -19.47 -0.88
CA ILE A 40 -7.97 -20.60 -0.74
C ILE A 40 -7.21 -21.91 -0.61
N GLN A 41 -6.25 -22.17 -1.51
CA GLN A 41 -5.42 -23.38 -1.49
C GLN A 41 -4.68 -23.54 -0.15
N ALA A 42 -4.14 -22.45 0.39
CA ALA A 42 -3.48 -22.48 1.69
C ALA A 42 -4.44 -22.83 2.83
N ARG A 43 -5.66 -22.28 2.82
CA ARG A 43 -6.69 -22.55 3.83
C ARG A 43 -7.21 -23.99 3.76
N GLU A 44 -7.54 -24.47 2.55
CA GLU A 44 -7.99 -25.85 2.31
C GLU A 44 -6.90 -26.86 2.67
N GLY A 45 -5.66 -26.54 2.31
CA GLY A 45 -4.48 -27.30 2.68
C GLY A 45 -4.26 -27.36 4.19
N ARG A 46 -4.90 -26.49 5.00
CA ARG A 46 -4.71 -26.31 6.45
C ARG A 46 -3.26 -25.96 6.80
N VAL A 47 -2.65 -25.01 6.07
CA VAL A 47 -1.28 -24.56 6.37
C VAL A 47 -1.18 -24.03 7.81
N PRO A 48 -0.02 -24.17 8.47
CA PRO A 48 0.19 -23.63 9.81
C PRO A 48 -0.10 -22.13 9.86
N GLY A 49 -0.65 -21.64 10.97
CA GLY A 49 -1.07 -20.23 11.10
C GLY A 49 0.05 -19.23 10.78
N VAL A 50 1.29 -19.56 11.17
CA VAL A 50 2.48 -18.73 10.89
C VAL A 50 2.76 -18.54 9.39
N VAL A 51 2.48 -19.56 8.58
CA VAL A 51 2.60 -19.52 7.12
C VAL A 51 1.45 -18.70 6.54
N LEU A 52 0.22 -18.96 6.99
CA LEU A 52 -0.96 -18.24 6.51
C LEU A 52 -0.85 -16.73 6.76
N SER A 53 -0.43 -16.32 7.96
CA SER A 53 -0.26 -14.89 8.30
C SER A 53 0.75 -14.20 7.38
N ARG A 54 1.85 -14.87 7.03
CA ARG A 54 2.87 -14.33 6.12
C ARG A 54 2.39 -14.28 4.68
N LEU A 55 1.72 -15.35 4.22
CA LEU A 55 1.09 -15.37 2.90
C LEU A 55 0.14 -14.18 2.74
N LEU A 56 -0.77 -13.97 3.70
CA LEU A 56 -1.72 -12.86 3.68
C LEU A 56 -1.04 -11.48 3.71
N ARG A 57 0.10 -11.36 4.40
CA ARG A 57 0.91 -10.13 4.35
C ARG A 57 1.41 -9.87 2.93
N VAL A 58 1.96 -10.87 2.27
CA VAL A 58 2.46 -10.74 0.89
C VAL A 58 1.32 -10.43 -0.06
N THR A 59 0.24 -11.22 -0.05
CA THR A 59 -0.89 -11.03 -0.98
C THR A 59 -1.52 -9.66 -0.83
N ARG A 60 -1.62 -9.12 0.39
CA ARG A 60 -2.08 -7.75 0.63
C ARG A 60 -1.23 -6.71 -0.11
N VAL A 61 0.10 -6.74 0.07
CA VAL A 61 1.00 -5.77 -0.57
C VAL A 61 0.95 -5.90 -2.10
N VAL A 62 0.87 -7.13 -2.61
CA VAL A 62 0.72 -7.38 -4.05
C VAL A 62 -0.60 -6.78 -4.56
N ARG A 63 -1.73 -7.00 -3.89
CA ARG A 63 -3.03 -6.40 -4.25
C ARG A 63 -2.99 -4.88 -4.28
N GLU A 64 -2.34 -4.26 -3.30
CA GLU A 64 -2.17 -2.81 -3.24
C GLU A 64 -1.35 -2.26 -4.42
N SER A 65 -0.43 -3.06 -4.96
CA SER A 65 0.43 -2.68 -6.09
C SER A 65 -0.22 -2.91 -7.47
N ILE A 66 -1.15 -3.88 -7.60
CA ILE A 66 -1.76 -4.28 -8.88
C ILE A 66 -2.37 -3.11 -9.67
N PRO A 67 -3.20 -2.22 -9.08
CA PRO A 67 -3.82 -1.11 -9.83
C PRO A 67 -2.80 -0.12 -10.42
N ARG A 68 -1.56 -0.12 -9.91
CA ARG A 68 -0.50 0.77 -10.38
C ARG A 68 0.30 0.16 -11.53
N LEU A 69 0.15 -1.14 -11.81
CA LEU A 69 0.87 -1.85 -12.87
C LEU A 69 0.57 -1.29 -14.26
N GLU A 70 -0.68 -0.89 -14.52
CA GLU A 70 -1.07 -0.29 -15.79
C GLU A 70 -0.32 1.02 -16.05
N ARG A 71 -0.01 1.78 -14.99
CA ARG A 71 0.74 3.05 -15.07
C ARG A 71 2.24 2.84 -15.21
N LEU A 72 2.80 1.82 -14.55
CA LEU A 72 4.23 1.49 -14.59
C LEU A 72 4.66 0.84 -15.91
N GLY A 73 3.70 0.27 -16.63
CA GLY A 73 3.94 -0.56 -17.79
C GLY A 73 4.36 -1.98 -17.39
N ILE A 74 3.76 -2.96 -18.05
CA ILE A 74 3.95 -4.39 -17.80
C ILE A 74 5.41 -4.84 -18.08
N GLY A 75 6.17 -4.06 -18.86
CA GLY A 75 7.59 -4.27 -19.13
C GLY A 75 8.57 -3.73 -18.08
N SER A 76 8.08 -3.04 -17.04
CA SER A 76 8.94 -2.54 -15.95
C SER A 76 9.40 -3.69 -15.04
N ALA A 77 10.59 -3.56 -14.44
CA ALA A 77 11.11 -4.57 -13.51
C ALA A 77 10.19 -4.78 -12.29
N GLN A 78 9.60 -3.69 -11.80
CA GLN A 78 8.62 -3.68 -10.72
C GLN A 78 7.35 -4.40 -11.15
N GLY A 79 6.82 -4.08 -12.33
CA GLY A 79 5.60 -4.69 -12.83
C GLY A 79 5.73 -6.20 -13.06
N TYR A 80 6.87 -6.64 -13.61
CA TYR A 80 7.19 -8.06 -13.73
C TYR A 80 7.27 -8.75 -12.37
N SER A 81 7.89 -8.11 -11.36
CA SER A 81 8.06 -8.70 -10.03
C SER A 81 6.71 -8.93 -9.34
N VAL A 82 5.77 -7.99 -9.46
CA VAL A 82 4.41 -8.13 -8.91
C VAL A 82 3.65 -9.23 -9.63
N MET A 83 3.70 -9.25 -10.96
CA MET A 83 3.05 -10.28 -11.78
C MET A 83 3.54 -11.68 -11.41
N ALA A 84 4.86 -11.90 -11.48
CA ALA A 84 5.47 -13.19 -11.18
C ALA A 84 5.22 -13.65 -9.74
N THR A 85 5.11 -12.70 -8.79
CA THR A 85 4.74 -13.02 -7.41
C THR A 85 3.34 -13.62 -7.31
N ALA A 86 2.37 -13.05 -8.03
CA ALA A 86 0.99 -13.54 -8.03
C ALA A 86 0.82 -14.83 -8.82
N THR A 87 1.48 -14.96 -9.98
CA THR A 87 1.25 -16.08 -10.91
C THR A 87 2.15 -17.28 -10.68
N ASP A 88 3.38 -17.06 -10.21
CA ASP A 88 4.40 -18.10 -10.16
C ASP A 88 4.92 -18.33 -8.74
N TYR A 89 5.43 -17.29 -8.07
CA TYR A 89 6.19 -17.48 -6.84
C TYR A 89 5.33 -17.96 -5.67
N LEU A 90 4.19 -17.29 -5.41
CA LEU A 90 3.29 -17.70 -4.34
C LEU A 90 2.65 -19.07 -4.60
N PRO A 91 2.04 -19.33 -5.78
CA PRO A 91 1.41 -20.63 -6.04
C PRO A 91 2.41 -21.79 -5.98
N VAL A 92 3.62 -21.60 -6.53
CA VAL A 92 4.66 -22.64 -6.48
C VAL A 92 5.13 -22.89 -5.04
N ALA A 93 5.40 -21.85 -4.25
CA ALA A 93 5.87 -22.01 -2.88
C ALA A 93 4.86 -22.76 -2.00
N ILE A 94 3.59 -22.37 -2.06
CA ILE A 94 2.50 -23.03 -1.32
C ILE A 94 2.26 -24.45 -1.85
N GLY A 95 2.23 -24.62 -3.17
CA GLY A 95 2.05 -25.93 -3.80
C GLY A 95 3.17 -26.92 -3.44
N ASN A 96 4.42 -26.47 -3.40
CA ASN A 96 5.57 -27.29 -3.01
C ASN A 96 5.42 -27.81 -1.58
N TYR A 97 5.02 -26.95 -0.64
CA TYR A 97 4.80 -27.33 0.75
C TYR A 97 3.62 -28.29 0.90
N LEU A 98 2.50 -28.05 0.21
CA LEU A 98 1.30 -28.89 0.30
C LEU A 98 1.45 -30.28 -0.35
N ARG A 99 2.43 -30.47 -1.25
CA ARG A 99 2.75 -31.80 -1.80
C ARG A 99 3.45 -32.72 -0.80
N LEU A 100 3.98 -32.17 0.29
CA LEU A 100 4.64 -32.96 1.33
C LEU A 100 3.61 -33.47 2.36
N PRO A 101 3.73 -34.71 2.85
CA PRO A 101 2.93 -35.16 4.00
C PRO A 101 3.16 -34.24 5.20
N ARG A 102 2.08 -33.80 5.88
CA ARG A 102 2.14 -32.76 6.93
C ARG A 102 3.10 -33.10 8.06
N ASP A 103 3.04 -34.33 8.56
CA ASP A 103 3.90 -34.80 9.65
C ASP A 103 5.38 -34.75 9.27
N TRP A 104 5.69 -34.89 7.97
CA TRP A 104 7.04 -34.81 7.45
C TRP A 104 7.49 -33.36 7.24
N ALA A 105 6.62 -32.51 6.70
CA ALA A 105 6.89 -31.12 6.40
C ALA A 105 7.23 -30.29 7.66
N ASP A 106 6.58 -30.60 8.77
CA ASP A 106 6.68 -29.81 10.00
C ASP A 106 7.83 -30.25 10.91
N THR A 107 8.19 -31.55 10.90
CA THR A 107 9.12 -32.12 11.89
C THR A 107 10.50 -32.47 11.35
N ARG A 108 10.63 -32.77 10.06
CA ARG A 108 11.88 -33.28 9.51
C ARG A 108 12.78 -32.15 8.99
N PRO A 109 14.07 -32.14 9.35
CA PRO A 109 15.01 -31.20 8.76
C PRO A 109 15.27 -31.61 7.30
N ILE A 110 15.18 -30.64 6.39
CA ILE A 110 15.32 -30.88 4.94
C ILE A 110 16.55 -30.21 4.35
N ALA A 111 16.91 -29.03 4.83
CA ALA A 111 18.09 -28.30 4.38
C ALA A 111 18.58 -27.38 5.51
N ALA A 112 19.90 -27.38 5.74
CA ALA A 112 20.54 -26.57 6.78
C ALA A 112 19.89 -26.72 8.19
N GLY A 113 19.33 -27.89 8.50
CA GLY A 113 18.64 -28.16 9.77
C GLY A 113 17.24 -27.56 9.89
N LYS A 114 16.74 -26.82 8.90
CA LYS A 114 15.39 -26.25 8.89
C LYS A 114 14.37 -27.25 8.35
N SER A 115 13.17 -27.25 8.92
CA SER A 115 12.03 -28.01 8.39
C SER A 115 11.40 -27.29 7.20
N SER A 116 10.50 -27.98 6.49
CA SER A 116 9.85 -27.44 5.28
C SER A 116 9.00 -26.22 5.59
N VAL A 117 8.34 -26.21 6.76
CA VAL A 117 7.57 -25.05 7.22
C VAL A 117 8.48 -23.84 7.50
N MET A 118 9.67 -24.05 8.09
CA MET A 118 10.62 -22.96 8.34
C MET A 118 11.17 -22.35 7.05
N LEU A 119 11.49 -23.19 6.06
CA LEU A 119 11.93 -22.68 4.76
C LEU A 119 10.83 -21.91 4.03
N LEU A 120 9.58 -22.38 4.10
CA LEU A 120 8.46 -21.65 3.51
C LEU A 120 8.25 -20.30 4.19
N VAL A 121 8.38 -20.25 5.51
CA VAL A 121 8.34 -19.00 6.29
C VAL A 121 9.42 -18.02 5.81
N ASP A 122 10.67 -18.47 5.68
CA ASP A 122 11.76 -17.62 5.19
C ASP A 122 11.49 -17.11 3.76
N GLN A 123 10.94 -17.96 2.88
CA GLN A 123 10.58 -17.60 1.52
C GLN A 123 9.49 -16.52 1.47
N LEU A 124 8.45 -16.65 2.29
CA LEU A 124 7.37 -15.67 2.37
C LEU A 124 7.84 -14.35 2.98
N ASP A 125 8.76 -14.39 3.96
CA ASP A 125 9.34 -13.19 4.55
C ASP A 125 10.21 -12.42 3.54
N LEU A 126 11.03 -13.14 2.75
CA LEU A 126 11.81 -12.55 1.66
C LEU A 126 10.90 -11.92 0.60
N LEU A 127 9.85 -12.63 0.21
CA LEU A 127 8.91 -12.16 -0.82
C LEU A 127 8.15 -10.93 -0.33
N GLY A 128 7.73 -10.92 0.94
CA GLY A 128 7.10 -9.78 1.58
C GLY A 128 8.00 -8.54 1.60
N ALA A 129 9.25 -8.68 2.06
CA ALA A 129 10.20 -7.59 2.09
C ALA A 129 10.49 -7.04 0.68
N THR A 130 10.55 -7.92 -0.33
CA THR A 130 10.74 -7.52 -1.73
C THR A 130 9.53 -6.74 -2.26
N MET A 131 8.31 -7.19 -1.95
CA MET A 131 7.09 -6.49 -2.37
C MET A 131 6.93 -5.13 -1.68
N ASP A 132 7.35 -5.00 -0.42
CA ASP A 132 7.38 -3.71 0.27
C ASP A 132 8.32 -2.72 -0.46
N GLN A 133 9.51 -3.16 -0.86
CA GLN A 133 10.45 -2.34 -1.64
C GLN A 133 9.88 -1.92 -3.00
N VAL A 134 9.17 -2.85 -3.67
CA VAL A 134 8.49 -2.55 -4.93
C VAL A 134 7.40 -1.50 -4.70
N ALA A 135 6.56 -1.67 -3.68
CA ALA A 135 5.52 -0.71 -3.35
C ALA A 135 6.10 0.68 -3.04
N ASP A 136 7.19 0.74 -2.28
CA ASP A 136 7.89 2.00 -1.97
C ASP A 136 8.48 2.67 -3.22
N ALA A 137 9.07 1.89 -4.14
CA ALA A 137 9.59 2.42 -5.40
C ALA A 137 8.48 3.02 -6.27
N ILE A 138 7.31 2.38 -6.31
CA ILE A 138 6.14 2.87 -7.04
C ILE A 138 5.65 4.18 -6.41
N ASN A 139 5.50 4.21 -5.08
CA ASN A 139 5.06 5.41 -4.37
C ASN A 139 6.03 6.60 -4.58
N ARG A 140 7.34 6.32 -4.64
CA ARG A 140 8.36 7.35 -4.92
C ARG A 140 8.21 7.92 -6.33
N SER A 141 8.02 7.07 -7.33
CA SER A 141 7.80 7.51 -8.71
C SER A 141 6.54 8.37 -8.84
N ASP A 142 5.46 7.99 -8.14
CA ASP A 142 4.21 8.77 -8.11
C ASP A 142 4.44 10.15 -7.45
N ALA A 143 5.22 10.20 -6.36
CA ALA A 143 5.55 11.47 -5.69
C ALA A 143 6.41 12.40 -6.57
N GLU A 144 7.40 11.86 -7.29
CA GLU A 144 8.21 12.62 -8.24
C GLU A 144 7.35 13.23 -9.36
N ALA A 145 6.37 12.48 -9.87
CA ALA A 145 5.44 12.99 -10.88
C ALA A 145 4.64 14.20 -10.39
N VAL A 146 4.22 14.21 -9.12
CA VAL A 146 3.52 15.36 -8.50
C VAL A 146 4.44 16.58 -8.42
N ILE A 147 5.70 16.40 -8.04
CA ILE A 147 6.68 17.49 -7.95
C ILE A 147 6.94 18.11 -9.33
N VAL A 148 7.17 17.28 -10.34
CA VAL A 148 7.39 17.74 -11.73
C VAL A 148 6.16 18.49 -12.25
N HIS A 149 4.96 18.01 -11.95
CA HIS A 149 3.74 18.70 -12.33
C HIS A 149 3.61 20.08 -11.66
N GLY A 150 3.96 20.19 -10.37
CA GLY A 150 3.99 21.46 -9.64
C GLY A 150 4.96 22.46 -10.25
N ALA A 151 6.19 22.04 -10.53
CA ALA A 151 7.20 22.88 -11.18
C ALA A 151 6.74 23.38 -12.56
N PHE A 152 6.07 22.52 -13.34
CA PHE A 152 5.49 22.91 -14.62
C PHE A 152 4.38 23.97 -14.46
N LEU A 153 3.52 23.86 -13.45
CA LEU A 153 2.48 24.85 -13.18
C LEU A 153 3.10 26.20 -12.76
N GLU A 154 4.13 26.18 -11.92
CA GLU A 154 4.88 27.39 -11.55
C GLU A 154 5.55 28.05 -12.75
N GLU A 155 6.17 27.27 -13.64
CA GLU A 155 6.74 27.81 -14.87
C GLU A 155 5.68 28.44 -15.77
N LYS A 156 4.56 27.73 -15.99
CA LYS A 156 3.49 28.14 -16.90
C LYS A 156 2.65 29.32 -16.40
N PHE A 157 2.42 29.40 -15.08
CA PHE A 157 1.50 30.38 -14.48
C PHE A 157 2.18 31.35 -13.49
N GLY A 158 3.34 31.01 -12.95
CA GLY A 158 4.10 31.87 -12.05
C GLY A 158 4.63 33.13 -12.74
N HIS A 159 4.92 33.06 -14.04
CA HIS A 159 5.28 34.24 -14.85
C HIS A 159 4.06 35.08 -15.26
N ALA A 160 2.85 34.50 -15.30
CA ALA A 160 1.62 35.23 -15.59
C ALA A 160 1.15 36.07 -14.39
N ALA A 161 1.51 35.69 -13.15
CA ALA A 161 1.27 36.48 -11.96
C ALA A 161 2.16 37.75 -11.86
N ALA A 162 3.28 37.79 -12.57
CA ALA A 162 4.18 38.95 -12.63
C ALA A 162 3.99 39.83 -13.88
N GLY A 163 3.00 39.52 -14.74
CA GLY A 163 2.83 40.14 -16.06
C GLY A 163 1.43 40.71 -16.34
N GLY A 164 0.57 40.84 -15.33
CA GLY A 164 -0.74 41.45 -15.50
C GLY A 164 -1.17 42.14 -14.22
N SER A 165 -1.21 43.47 -14.23
CA SER A 165 -1.87 44.27 -13.21
C SER A 165 -3.35 43.89 -13.16
N LEU A 166 -3.71 42.94 -12.31
CA LEU A 166 -5.08 42.83 -11.84
C LEU A 166 -5.29 44.07 -10.98
N GLY A 167 -6.01 45.05 -11.52
CA GLY A 167 -6.37 46.29 -10.87
C GLY A 167 -7.25 46.04 -9.65
N LEU A 168 -6.66 45.51 -8.59
CA LEU A 168 -7.11 45.72 -7.24
C LEU A 168 -6.63 47.13 -6.90
N THR A 169 -7.42 48.12 -7.32
CA THR A 169 -7.40 49.40 -6.60
C THR A 169 -7.43 49.06 -5.12
N PRO A 170 -6.50 49.59 -4.30
CA PRO A 170 -6.61 49.42 -2.87
C PRO A 170 -8.02 49.84 -2.50
N ILE A 171 -8.80 48.95 -1.88
CA ILE A 171 -9.96 49.41 -1.14
C ILE A 171 -9.35 50.28 -0.06
N GLU A 172 -9.32 51.58 -0.35
CA GLU A 172 -8.99 52.61 0.60
C GLU A 172 -9.94 52.38 1.75
N ARG A 173 -9.36 51.89 2.85
CA ARG A 173 -10.07 51.60 4.08
C ARG A 173 -10.63 52.94 4.52
N ALA A 174 -11.89 53.21 4.15
CA ALA A 174 -12.59 54.42 4.55
C ALA A 174 -12.55 54.47 6.08
N VAL A 175 -11.68 55.32 6.60
CA VAL A 175 -11.66 55.70 8.00
C VAL A 175 -12.99 56.41 8.24
N PRO A 176 -13.87 55.91 9.11
CA PRO A 176 -15.09 56.64 9.44
C PRO A 176 -14.68 57.94 10.16
N PRO A 177 -15.32 59.08 9.87
CA PRO A 177 -15.02 60.31 10.59
C PRO A 177 -15.45 60.17 12.05
N GLU A 178 -14.48 60.20 12.95
CA GLU A 178 -14.68 60.39 14.37
C GLU A 178 -14.94 61.88 14.65
N THR A 179 -16.16 62.21 15.09
CA THR A 179 -16.55 63.36 15.95
C THR A 179 -18.10 63.42 16.01
N ALA A 180 -18.82 63.56 17.13
CA ALA A 180 -18.53 64.02 18.49
C ALA A 180 -19.66 63.54 19.47
N PRO A 181 -19.90 64.19 20.64
CA PRO A 181 -19.68 63.67 21.98
C PRO A 181 -20.91 63.05 22.66
N ARG A 182 -20.66 62.14 23.62
CA ARG A 182 -21.66 61.50 24.49
C ARG A 182 -21.95 62.38 25.73
N PRO A 183 -23.22 62.58 26.15
CA PRO A 183 -23.52 63.27 27.40
C PRO A 183 -23.33 62.34 28.61
N PRO A 184 -23.11 62.86 29.83
CA PRO A 184 -22.89 62.06 31.03
C PRO A 184 -24.19 61.81 31.82
N GLY A 185 -24.27 60.64 32.46
CA GLY A 185 -25.25 60.28 33.50
C GLY A 185 -26.21 59.16 33.06
N ALA A 186 -26.57 58.18 33.87
CA ALA A 186 -26.31 57.90 35.27
C ALA A 186 -26.75 56.44 35.57
N GLY A 187 -26.07 55.78 36.53
CA GLY A 187 -26.52 54.67 37.40
C GLY A 187 -27.24 53.45 36.78
N GLY A 188 -26.90 52.20 37.08
CA GLY A 188 -26.35 51.61 38.30
C GLY A 188 -26.86 50.16 38.40
N GLY A 189 -26.22 49.33 39.23
CA GLY A 189 -26.68 47.96 39.54
C GLY A 189 -25.74 46.87 38.98
N ARG A 190 -24.64 46.54 39.67
CA ARG A 190 -24.54 45.45 40.68
C ARG A 190 -24.67 44.06 40.03
N SER A 191 -23.58 43.29 39.96
CA SER A 191 -23.26 42.17 40.89
C SER A 191 -24.21 40.98 40.70
N ALA A 192 -23.83 39.71 40.64
CA ALA A 192 -22.59 38.97 40.83
C ALA A 192 -22.90 37.47 40.53
N LEU A 193 -21.93 36.61 40.87
CA LEU A 193 -21.94 35.15 41.02
C LEU A 193 -21.62 34.33 39.76
N SER A 194 -20.45 33.68 39.67
CA SER A 194 -19.99 32.47 40.42
C SER A 194 -20.80 31.25 39.95
N ILE A 195 -20.24 30.13 39.48
CA ILE A 195 -19.23 29.21 40.03
C ILE A 195 -18.84 28.23 38.90
N ASP A 196 -17.56 28.05 38.56
CA ASP A 196 -16.70 26.91 38.91
C ASP A 196 -17.38 25.57 39.24
N GLY A 197 -16.98 24.52 38.53
CA GLY A 197 -17.43 23.14 38.70
C GLY A 197 -16.37 22.17 38.20
N THR A 198 -15.36 21.96 39.03
CA THR A 198 -14.34 20.90 38.93
C THR A 198 -14.83 19.64 39.68
N GLU A 199 -14.40 18.47 39.21
CA GLU A 199 -14.18 17.15 39.89
C GLU A 199 -14.82 15.98 39.11
N HIS A 200 -14.06 15.26 38.27
CA HIS A 200 -13.22 14.05 38.48
C HIS A 200 -14.00 12.72 38.73
N PRO A 201 -13.53 11.57 38.17
CA PRO A 201 -14.31 10.35 37.94
C PRO A 201 -14.14 9.30 39.05
N THR A 202 -15.06 8.33 39.14
CA THR A 202 -14.90 7.14 39.99
C THR A 202 -15.33 5.88 39.22
N LEU A 203 -14.38 4.96 39.09
CA LEU A 203 -14.49 3.56 38.69
C LEU A 203 -14.71 2.71 39.96
N GLU A 204 -15.70 1.80 39.99
CA GLU A 204 -15.60 0.39 40.46
C GLU A 204 -16.97 -0.34 40.42
N PRO A 205 -17.03 -1.57 39.86
CA PRO A 205 -17.83 -2.72 40.35
C PRO A 205 -16.87 -3.80 40.92
N PRO A 206 -17.27 -5.02 41.42
CA PRO A 206 -18.57 -5.70 41.47
C PRO A 206 -18.90 -6.44 42.82
N GLU A 207 -20.11 -7.00 42.95
CA GLU A 207 -20.40 -8.33 43.56
C GLU A 207 -21.67 -8.93 42.93
#